data_AF-A0A1Y4R4V5-F1
#
_entry.id   AF-A0A1Y4R4V5-F1
#
_cell.length_a   1.000
_cell.length_b   1.000
_cell.length_c   1.000
_cell.angle_alpha   90.00
_cell.angle_beta   90.00
_cell.angle_gamma   90.00
#
_symmetry.space_group_name_H-M   'P 1'
#
loop_
_entity.id
_entity.type
_entity.pdbx_description
1 polymer ?
#
loop_
_entity_poly.entity_id
_entity_poly.type
_entity_poly.pdbx_seq_one_letter_code
_entity_poly.pdbx_strand_id
1 'polypeptide(L)'
;MEFMTVKEAAEKWNVSTRLIQRYCSNGRITGARKSGNVWEIPCDAIKPEDPRRKEGNNIYRNSSFQNLMPLMNTSFQPGECKKIISKMKEGARKDIAYAEYYYFRGNPQMSAQMAKQYLTCSNTELRLSACLIYAFSNLSIGQIEQARQVLEKIKSTLKEDKERAQQIKVIDAFIAMAAAVLLHLPLPEDIPSMQEFIPILPFGLRSFALYVEAHYLYLQKNYEKSIGMIEAALAMGANQYPIPAIYLHLAAVMDYMSLKQLEKAENHLLIAWELARPDDLIEGFGEHHGLLGGMLEAVIKPKWPEDFKRIISITYEFSAGWRKIHNPVTGHEVADDLSTTEFAVAMLAARGWTNSEIAKHLNISSNTVKNHISQAIKKLHVENRKALKQYMLK
;
A
#
# COMPACT_ATOMS: atom_id res chain seq x y z
N MET A 1 -28.91 49.88 -25.50
CA MET A 1 -28.31 48.73 -24.81
C MET A 1 -29.40 48.15 -23.93
N GLU A 2 -29.76 46.87 -24.13
CA GLU A 2 -30.79 46.20 -23.32
C GLU A 2 -30.17 45.71 -22.00
N PHE A 3 -30.91 45.86 -20.91
CA PHE A 3 -30.51 45.45 -19.57
C PHE A 3 -31.48 44.42 -19.02
N MET A 4 -30.95 43.43 -18.32
CA MET A 4 -31.67 42.44 -17.55
C MET A 4 -31.46 42.67 -16.05
N THR A 5 -32.42 42.20 -15.27
CA THR A 5 -32.40 42.23 -13.81
C THR A 5 -31.44 41.16 -13.25
N VAL A 6 -31.10 41.30 -11.97
CA VAL A 6 -30.36 40.29 -11.20
C VAL A 6 -31.03 38.90 -11.26
N LYS A 7 -32.36 38.85 -11.26
CA LYS A 7 -33.13 37.61 -11.27
C LYS A 7 -33.01 36.90 -12.63
N GLU A 8 -33.17 37.64 -13.72
CA GLU A 8 -33.00 37.13 -15.08
C GLU A 8 -31.56 36.69 -15.34
N ALA A 9 -30.56 37.45 -14.85
CA ALA A 9 -29.15 37.05 -14.93
C ALA A 9 -28.85 35.79 -14.11
N ALA A 10 -29.48 35.63 -12.94
CA ALA A 10 -29.33 34.45 -12.09
C ALA A 10 -29.89 33.19 -12.78
N GLU A 11 -31.04 33.31 -13.44
CA GLU A 11 -31.65 32.25 -14.26
C GLU A 11 -30.78 31.94 -15.48
N LYS A 12 -30.37 32.96 -16.25
CA LYS A 12 -29.52 32.83 -17.44
C LYS A 12 -28.20 32.10 -17.15
N TRP A 13 -27.59 32.33 -15.99
CA TRP A 13 -26.28 31.76 -15.63
C TRP A 13 -26.36 30.57 -14.66
N ASN A 14 -27.57 30.11 -14.33
CA ASN A 14 -27.86 29.03 -13.38
C ASN A 14 -27.10 29.18 -12.05
N VAL A 15 -27.28 30.33 -11.39
CA VAL A 15 -26.63 30.68 -10.10
C VAL A 15 -27.58 31.45 -9.20
N SER A 16 -27.23 31.62 -7.92
CA SER A 16 -28.06 32.40 -6.99
C SER A 16 -28.02 33.90 -7.28
N THR A 17 -29.14 34.60 -7.05
CA THR A 17 -29.25 36.07 -7.13
C THR A 17 -28.21 36.77 -6.25
N ARG A 18 -27.91 36.19 -5.07
CA ARG A 18 -26.86 36.67 -4.15
C ARG A 18 -25.47 36.67 -4.80
N LEU A 19 -25.15 35.67 -5.62
CA LEU A 19 -23.87 35.61 -6.32
C LEU A 19 -23.78 36.71 -7.39
N ILE A 20 -24.86 36.93 -8.14
CA ILE A 20 -24.95 37.98 -9.14
C ILE A 20 -24.77 39.37 -8.52
N GLN A 21 -25.48 39.65 -7.41
CA GLN A 21 -25.33 40.92 -6.68
C GLN A 21 -23.89 41.14 -6.21
N ARG A 22 -23.22 40.09 -5.72
CA ARG A 22 -21.81 40.14 -5.33
C ARG A 22 -20.88 40.41 -6.50
N TYR A 23 -21.16 39.84 -7.69
CA TYR A 23 -20.38 40.13 -8.89
C TYR A 23 -20.56 41.58 -9.36
N CYS A 24 -21.78 42.11 -9.28
CA CYS A 24 -22.06 43.51 -9.59
C CYS A 24 -21.36 44.45 -8.60
N SER A 25 -21.49 44.21 -7.28
CA SER A 25 -20.87 45.05 -6.25
C SER A 25 -19.34 45.06 -6.34
N ASN A 26 -18.75 43.96 -6.78
CA ASN A 26 -17.31 43.81 -6.94
C ASN A 26 -16.82 44.26 -8.32
N GLY A 27 -17.67 44.88 -9.15
CA GLY A 27 -17.31 45.40 -10.47
C GLY A 27 -16.91 44.32 -11.48
N ARG A 28 -17.30 43.06 -11.27
CA ARG A 28 -16.85 41.92 -12.10
C ARG A 28 -17.68 41.72 -13.37
N ILE A 29 -18.86 42.34 -13.44
CA ILE A 29 -19.73 42.29 -14.61
C ILE A 29 -19.56 43.63 -15.34
N THR A 30 -18.84 43.61 -16.46
CA THR A 30 -18.60 44.79 -17.27
C THR A 30 -19.91 45.40 -17.73
N GLY A 31 -20.09 46.71 -17.53
CA GLY A 31 -21.29 47.45 -17.90
C GLY A 31 -22.47 47.31 -16.94
N ALA A 32 -22.35 46.52 -15.85
CA ALA A 32 -23.35 46.52 -14.79
C ALA A 32 -23.38 47.86 -14.05
N ARG A 33 -24.58 48.41 -13.87
CA ARG A 33 -24.78 49.69 -13.18
C ARG A 33 -25.90 49.61 -12.16
N LYS A 34 -25.83 50.48 -11.16
CA LYS A 34 -26.83 50.54 -10.09
C LYS A 34 -27.79 51.69 -10.38
N SER A 35 -29.07 51.36 -10.56
CA SER A 35 -30.16 52.31 -10.75
C SER A 35 -31.05 52.25 -9.50
N GLY A 36 -30.87 53.21 -8.60
CA GLY A 36 -31.47 53.19 -7.26
C GLY A 36 -31.01 51.97 -6.43
N ASN A 37 -31.96 51.11 -6.06
CA ASN A 37 -31.69 49.88 -5.29
C ASN A 37 -31.53 48.62 -6.14
N VAL A 38 -31.60 48.74 -7.47
CA VAL A 38 -31.57 47.60 -8.40
C VAL A 38 -30.31 47.64 -9.24
N TRP A 39 -29.75 46.46 -9.53
CA TRP A 39 -28.67 46.30 -10.50
C TRP A 39 -29.24 46.05 -11.90
N GLU A 40 -28.80 46.84 -12.85
CA GLU A 40 -29.03 46.67 -14.28
C GLU A 40 -27.79 46.00 -14.89
N ILE A 41 -27.98 44.82 -15.47
CA ILE A 41 -26.90 44.02 -16.07
C ILE A 41 -27.11 43.98 -17.58
N PRO A 42 -26.12 44.34 -18.42
CA PRO A 42 -26.28 44.23 -19.86
C PRO A 42 -26.66 42.82 -20.31
N CYS A 43 -27.60 42.69 -21.25
CA CYS A 43 -28.05 41.38 -21.74
C CYS A 43 -26.93 40.57 -22.41
N ASP A 44 -25.91 41.22 -22.95
CA ASP A 44 -24.71 40.63 -23.56
C ASP A 44 -23.58 40.34 -22.57
N ALA A 45 -23.76 40.64 -21.28
CA ALA A 45 -22.76 40.39 -20.26
C ALA A 45 -22.36 38.90 -20.18
N ILE A 46 -21.05 38.67 -20.07
CA ILE A 46 -20.47 37.33 -19.87
C ILE A 46 -20.38 37.05 -18.37
N LYS A 47 -20.80 35.85 -17.95
CA LYS A 47 -20.71 35.40 -16.55
C LYS A 47 -19.25 35.43 -16.08
N PRO A 48 -18.90 36.17 -15.01
CA PRO A 48 -17.56 36.16 -14.46
C PRO A 48 -17.20 34.77 -13.92
N GLU A 49 -15.98 34.32 -14.16
CA GLU A 49 -15.46 33.08 -13.57
C GLU A 49 -15.50 33.15 -12.04
N ASP A 50 -15.73 32.02 -11.36
CA ASP A 50 -15.65 32.00 -9.89
C ASP A 50 -14.19 32.29 -9.49
N PRO A 51 -13.90 33.25 -8.59
CA PRO A 51 -12.52 33.53 -8.20
C PRO A 51 -11.90 32.38 -7.38
N ARG A 52 -12.70 31.42 -6.92
CA ARG A 52 -12.25 30.11 -6.41
C ARG A 52 -11.89 29.11 -7.53
N ARG A 53 -12.32 29.40 -8.76
CA ARG A 53 -11.90 28.74 -10.01
C ARG A 53 -10.72 29.43 -10.69
N LYS A 54 -10.14 30.48 -10.09
CA LYS A 54 -8.69 30.67 -10.31
C LYS A 54 -8.09 29.34 -9.94
N GLU A 55 -7.40 28.72 -10.89
CA GLU A 55 -6.59 27.54 -10.68
C GLU A 55 -6.08 27.64 -9.25
N GLY A 56 -6.64 26.79 -8.37
CA GLY A 56 -6.05 26.64 -7.07
C GLY A 56 -4.57 26.46 -7.39
N ASN A 57 -3.72 27.21 -6.71
CA ASN A 57 -2.30 26.89 -6.61
C ASN A 57 -2.25 25.48 -6.01
N ASN A 58 -2.53 24.51 -6.87
CA ASN A 58 -2.25 23.12 -6.69
C ASN A 58 -0.76 23.14 -6.96
N ILE A 59 -0.01 23.37 -5.89
CA ILE A 59 1.45 23.28 -5.86
C ILE A 59 1.89 21.87 -6.38
N TYR A 60 0.94 20.96 -6.60
CA TYR A 60 1.08 19.62 -7.17
C TYR A 60 0.75 19.47 -8.67
N ARG A 61 0.47 20.54 -9.43
CA ARG A 61 0.46 20.44 -10.91
C ARG A 61 1.89 20.51 -11.44
N ASN A 62 2.44 19.33 -11.75
CA ASN A 62 3.69 19.02 -12.49
C ASN A 62 4.82 18.34 -11.70
N SER A 63 4.51 17.21 -11.07
CA SER A 63 5.39 16.05 -11.11
C SER A 63 4.56 14.86 -11.59
N SER A 64 4.63 14.56 -12.87
CA SER A 64 3.88 13.46 -13.46
C SER A 64 4.51 12.13 -13.00
N PHE A 65 4.15 11.65 -11.80
CA PHE A 65 4.44 10.31 -11.26
C PHE A 65 3.73 9.18 -12.04
N GLN A 66 3.47 9.40 -13.34
CA GLN A 66 2.65 8.54 -14.18
C GLN A 66 3.29 7.18 -14.43
N ASN A 67 4.62 7.08 -14.31
CA ASN A 67 5.37 5.86 -14.56
C ASN A 67 5.86 5.18 -13.29
N LEU A 68 5.68 5.79 -12.11
CA LEU A 68 6.06 5.19 -10.84
C LEU A 68 4.97 4.20 -10.42
N MET A 69 5.33 2.92 -10.30
CA MET A 69 4.47 1.82 -9.90
C MET A 69 3.08 1.92 -10.58
N PRO A 70 3.04 1.92 -11.93
CA PRO A 70 1.86 2.25 -12.71
C PRO A 70 0.62 1.42 -12.39
N LEU A 71 0.75 0.15 -11.99
CA LEU A 71 -0.40 -0.66 -11.60
C LEU A 71 -0.87 -0.31 -10.18
N MET A 72 0.03 -0.27 -9.20
CA MET A 72 -0.27 0.13 -7.82
C MET A 72 -0.91 1.53 -7.74
N ASN A 73 -0.51 2.43 -8.66
CA ASN A 73 -1.06 3.78 -8.78
C ASN A 73 -2.32 3.89 -9.65
N THR A 74 -2.94 2.77 -10.03
CA THR A 74 -4.14 2.76 -10.87
C THR A 74 -5.34 2.23 -10.10
N SER A 75 -6.44 2.98 -10.13
CA SER A 75 -7.74 2.55 -9.63
C SER A 75 -8.41 1.59 -10.62
N PHE A 76 -9.02 0.51 -10.13
CA PHE A 76 -9.80 -0.42 -10.94
C PHE A 76 -10.84 -1.15 -10.09
N GLN A 77 -11.86 -1.70 -10.74
CA GLN A 77 -12.82 -2.58 -10.07
C GLN A 77 -12.22 -4.00 -9.94
N PRO A 78 -12.43 -4.70 -8.80
CA PRO A 78 -11.99 -6.09 -8.67
C PRO A 78 -12.49 -6.96 -9.83
N GLY A 79 -11.58 -7.71 -10.44
CA GLY A 79 -11.80 -8.54 -11.62
C GLY A 79 -11.46 -7.83 -12.96
N GLU A 80 -11.11 -6.55 -12.93
CA GLU A 80 -10.75 -5.78 -14.12
C GLU A 80 -9.25 -5.46 -14.25
N CYS A 81 -8.39 -5.96 -13.36
CA CYS A 81 -6.98 -5.58 -13.29
C CYS A 81 -6.26 -5.76 -14.65
N LYS A 82 -6.31 -6.97 -15.22
CA LYS A 82 -5.68 -7.27 -16.51
C LYS A 82 -6.27 -6.45 -17.68
N LYS A 83 -7.57 -6.14 -17.62
CA LYS A 83 -8.28 -5.33 -18.62
C LYS A 83 -7.83 -3.87 -18.59
N ILE A 84 -7.49 -3.35 -17.42
CA ILE A 84 -6.95 -1.99 -17.29
C ILE A 84 -5.52 -1.91 -17.81
N ILE A 85 -4.68 -2.91 -17.52
CA ILE A 85 -3.31 -2.99 -18.07
C ILE A 85 -3.35 -3.11 -19.60
N SER A 86 -4.25 -3.94 -20.15
CA SER A 86 -4.33 -4.14 -21.61
C SER A 86 -4.69 -2.86 -22.39
N LYS A 87 -5.44 -1.94 -21.76
CA LYS A 87 -5.78 -0.62 -22.32
C LYS A 87 -4.63 0.39 -22.26
N MET A 88 -3.55 0.13 -21.52
CA MET A 88 -2.38 1.00 -21.53
C MET A 88 -1.71 0.98 -22.90
N LYS A 89 -1.18 2.14 -23.32
CA LYS A 89 -0.37 2.28 -24.53
C LYS A 89 0.85 1.35 -24.44
N GLU A 90 1.17 0.69 -25.55
CA GLU A 90 2.38 -0.14 -25.65
C GLU A 90 3.64 0.65 -25.27
N GLY A 91 4.55 -0.03 -24.55
CA GLY A 91 5.83 0.51 -24.10
C GLY A 91 6.09 0.31 -22.61
N ALA A 92 7.18 0.91 -22.14
CA ALA A 92 7.76 0.63 -20.82
C ALA A 92 6.79 0.72 -19.62
N ARG A 93 5.88 1.68 -19.63
CA ARG A 93 4.87 1.82 -18.57
C ARG A 93 3.96 0.60 -18.47
N LYS A 94 3.54 0.04 -19.61
CA LYS A 94 2.70 -1.15 -19.68
C LYS A 94 3.49 -2.39 -19.22
N ASP A 95 4.76 -2.47 -19.60
CA ASP A 95 5.62 -3.60 -19.20
C ASP A 95 5.85 -3.62 -17.69
N ILE A 96 6.11 -2.47 -17.06
CA ILE A 96 6.21 -2.37 -15.61
C ILE A 96 4.86 -2.70 -14.94
N ALA A 97 3.74 -2.24 -15.49
CA ALA A 97 2.42 -2.59 -14.95
C ALA A 97 2.17 -4.11 -15.01
N TYR A 98 2.62 -4.80 -16.06
CA TYR A 98 2.59 -6.27 -16.10
C TYR A 98 3.58 -6.92 -15.13
N ALA A 99 4.77 -6.34 -14.92
CA ALA A 99 5.70 -6.84 -13.90
C ALA A 99 5.05 -6.78 -12.50
N GLU A 100 4.44 -5.65 -12.14
CA GLU A 100 3.65 -5.50 -10.91
C GLU A 100 2.50 -6.52 -10.85
N TYR A 101 1.75 -6.68 -11.94
CA TYR A 101 0.67 -7.66 -12.01
C TYR A 101 1.16 -9.07 -11.69
N TYR A 102 2.23 -9.53 -12.35
CA TYR A 102 2.79 -10.85 -12.08
C TYR A 102 3.33 -10.98 -10.66
N TYR A 103 3.94 -9.94 -10.12
CA TYR A 103 4.40 -9.92 -8.73
C TYR A 103 3.23 -10.09 -7.76
N PHE A 104 2.22 -9.22 -7.82
CA PHE A 104 1.08 -9.27 -6.89
C PHE A 104 0.24 -10.56 -7.03
N ARG A 105 0.35 -11.25 -8.16
CA ARG A 105 -0.27 -12.57 -8.43
C ARG A 105 0.51 -13.76 -7.86
N GLY A 106 1.71 -13.56 -7.30
CA GLY A 106 2.59 -14.66 -6.91
C GLY A 106 3.26 -15.39 -8.08
N ASN A 107 3.60 -14.66 -9.15
CA ASN A 107 4.40 -15.17 -10.27
C ASN A 107 5.74 -14.41 -10.34
N PRO A 108 6.69 -14.75 -9.46
CA PRO A 108 7.92 -13.98 -9.33
C PRO A 108 8.84 -14.13 -10.55
N GLN A 109 8.84 -15.26 -11.25
CA GLN A 109 9.68 -15.48 -12.44
C GLN A 109 9.30 -14.54 -13.59
N MET A 110 8.01 -14.47 -13.93
CA MET A 110 7.54 -13.56 -14.99
C MET A 110 7.73 -12.09 -14.59
N SER A 111 7.43 -11.77 -13.32
CA SER A 111 7.68 -10.44 -12.76
C SER A 111 9.13 -10.00 -12.91
N ALA A 112 10.07 -10.83 -12.44
CA ALA A 112 11.50 -10.53 -12.52
C ALA A 112 11.98 -10.42 -13.97
N GLN A 113 11.52 -11.29 -14.87
CA GLN A 113 11.87 -11.23 -16.30
C GLN A 113 11.48 -9.90 -16.93
N MET A 114 10.28 -9.39 -16.63
CA MET A 114 9.81 -8.11 -17.16
C MET A 114 10.55 -6.93 -16.52
N ALA A 115 10.65 -6.90 -15.19
CA ALA A 115 11.32 -5.82 -14.47
C ALA A 115 12.82 -5.70 -14.82
N LYS A 116 13.51 -6.82 -15.07
CA LYS A 116 14.95 -6.85 -15.38
C LYS A 116 15.35 -5.92 -16.52
N GLN A 117 14.49 -5.78 -17.53
CA GLN A 117 14.75 -4.98 -18.74
C GLN A 117 14.85 -3.49 -18.45
N TYR A 118 14.35 -3.04 -17.29
CA TYR A 118 14.24 -1.64 -16.92
C TYR A 118 15.17 -1.22 -15.78
N LEU A 119 16.01 -2.11 -15.24
CA LEU A 119 16.94 -1.82 -14.13
C LEU A 119 17.98 -0.73 -14.44
N THR A 120 18.22 -0.46 -15.72
CA THR A 120 19.19 0.53 -16.22
C THR A 120 18.55 1.58 -17.13
N CYS A 121 17.22 1.63 -17.26
CA CYS A 121 16.58 2.61 -18.14
C CYS A 121 16.77 4.05 -17.63
N SER A 122 16.78 5.03 -18.53
CA SER A 122 17.04 6.44 -18.19
C SER A 122 15.96 7.05 -17.31
N ASN A 123 14.69 6.67 -17.52
CA ASN A 123 13.57 7.16 -16.72
C ASN A 123 13.64 6.61 -15.28
N THR A 124 13.77 7.51 -14.30
CA THR A 124 13.93 7.16 -12.88
C THR A 124 12.71 6.48 -12.28
N GLU A 125 11.49 6.89 -12.62
CA GLU A 125 10.26 6.28 -12.12
C GLU A 125 10.14 4.82 -12.54
N LEU A 126 10.34 4.54 -13.84
CA LEU A 126 10.33 3.17 -14.38
C LEU A 126 11.46 2.34 -13.78
N ARG A 127 12.67 2.91 -13.71
CA ARG A 127 13.85 2.22 -13.17
C ARG A 127 13.66 1.81 -11.72
N LEU A 128 13.18 2.71 -10.86
CA LEU A 128 13.01 2.40 -9.43
C LEU A 128 11.81 1.50 -9.16
N SER A 129 10.74 1.62 -9.95
CA SER A 129 9.64 0.64 -9.93
C SER A 129 10.14 -0.76 -10.27
N ALA A 130 10.93 -0.87 -11.33
CA ALA A 130 11.56 -2.12 -11.75
C ALA A 130 12.50 -2.66 -10.68
N CYS A 131 13.33 -1.80 -10.06
CA CYS A 131 14.23 -2.21 -8.99
C CYS A 131 13.47 -2.83 -7.80
N LEU A 132 12.40 -2.17 -7.33
CA LEU A 132 11.61 -2.68 -6.21
C LEU A 132 10.99 -4.05 -6.53
N ILE A 133 10.26 -4.13 -7.65
CA ILE A 133 9.60 -5.36 -8.10
C ILE A 133 10.59 -6.49 -8.36
N TYR A 134 11.72 -6.18 -9.01
CA TYR A 134 12.77 -7.15 -9.27
C TYR A 134 13.41 -7.66 -7.99
N ALA A 135 13.74 -6.78 -7.04
CA ALA A 135 14.35 -7.18 -5.78
C ALA A 135 13.45 -8.16 -5.01
N PHE A 136 12.17 -7.82 -4.83
CA PHE A 136 11.22 -8.65 -4.10
C PHE A 136 10.91 -9.97 -4.82
N SER A 137 10.76 -9.95 -6.15
CA SER A 137 10.57 -11.18 -6.93
C SER A 137 11.76 -12.13 -6.80
N ASN A 138 12.98 -11.61 -6.73
CA ASN A 138 14.18 -12.42 -6.57
C ASN A 138 14.33 -13.04 -5.16
N LEU A 139 13.59 -12.56 -4.16
CA LEU A 139 13.49 -13.25 -2.85
C LEU A 139 12.82 -14.61 -3.04
N SER A 140 11.64 -14.62 -3.66
CA SER A 140 10.86 -15.83 -3.91
C SER A 140 11.54 -16.77 -4.92
N ILE A 141 12.24 -16.23 -5.92
CA ILE A 141 13.05 -17.05 -6.85
C ILE A 141 14.28 -17.69 -6.17
N GLY A 142 14.75 -17.11 -5.05
CA GLY A 142 15.98 -17.54 -4.38
C GLY A 142 17.27 -16.95 -4.98
N GLN A 143 17.17 -15.93 -5.84
CA GLN A 143 18.27 -15.19 -6.44
C GLN A 143 18.73 -14.04 -5.52
N ILE A 144 19.27 -14.41 -4.36
CA ILE A 144 19.50 -13.46 -3.26
C ILE A 144 20.57 -12.42 -3.58
N GLU A 145 21.62 -12.80 -4.30
CA GLU A 145 22.67 -11.85 -4.69
C GLU A 145 22.13 -10.76 -5.62
N GLN A 146 21.24 -11.13 -6.55
CA GLN A 146 20.55 -10.18 -7.42
C GLN A 146 19.64 -9.24 -6.61
N ALA A 147 18.90 -9.78 -5.64
CA ALA A 147 18.07 -8.97 -4.76
C ALA A 147 18.93 -7.97 -3.94
N ARG A 148 20.04 -8.43 -3.33
CA ARG A 148 20.97 -7.57 -2.58
C ARG A 148 21.55 -6.45 -3.43
N GLN A 149 22.06 -6.77 -4.61
CA GLN A 149 22.66 -5.77 -5.50
C GLN A 149 21.67 -4.65 -5.86
N VAL A 150 20.41 -5.00 -6.12
CA VAL A 150 19.37 -4.02 -6.45
C VAL A 150 18.93 -3.22 -5.22
N LEU A 151 18.83 -3.83 -4.04
CA LEU A 151 18.53 -3.12 -2.79
C LEU A 151 19.63 -2.12 -2.41
N GLU A 152 20.90 -2.50 -2.57
CA GLU A 152 22.03 -1.57 -2.36
C GLU A 152 22.01 -0.41 -3.37
N LYS A 153 21.61 -0.67 -4.62
CA LYS A 153 21.40 0.40 -5.62
C LYS A 153 20.27 1.36 -5.23
N ILE A 154 19.15 0.85 -4.70
CA ILE A 154 18.06 1.68 -4.16
C ILE A 154 18.61 2.57 -3.03
N LYS A 155 19.36 1.99 -2.10
CA LYS A 155 19.96 2.71 -0.97
C LYS A 155 21.01 3.74 -1.40
N SER A 156 21.84 3.43 -2.40
CA SER A 156 22.85 4.37 -2.89
C SER A 156 22.21 5.56 -3.61
N THR A 157 21.11 5.33 -4.33
CA THR A 157 20.38 6.40 -5.06
C THR A 157 19.87 7.47 -4.09
N LEU A 158 19.46 7.10 -2.88
CA LEU A 158 19.03 8.04 -1.83
C LEU A 158 20.15 8.98 -1.36
N LYS A 159 21.42 8.52 -1.40
CA LYS A 159 22.60 9.29 -0.94
C LYS A 159 23.11 10.28 -1.99
N GLU A 160 22.65 10.16 -3.23
CA GLU A 160 23.17 10.95 -4.35
C GLU A 160 22.48 12.33 -4.44
N ASP A 161 23.32 13.37 -4.42
CA ASP A 161 23.10 14.78 -4.79
C ASP A 161 21.88 15.53 -4.18
N LYS A 162 22.20 16.51 -3.31
CA LYS A 162 21.23 17.43 -2.70
C LYS A 162 20.55 18.35 -3.72
N GLU A 163 21.07 18.48 -4.95
CA GLU A 163 20.52 19.34 -6.00
C GLU A 163 19.46 18.65 -6.89
N ARG A 164 19.13 17.38 -6.62
CA ARG A 164 18.06 16.68 -7.37
C ARG A 164 16.70 17.37 -7.25
N ALA A 165 15.94 17.32 -8.33
CA ALA A 165 14.54 17.75 -8.35
C ALA A 165 13.73 17.09 -7.22
N GLN A 166 12.87 17.87 -6.56
CA GLN A 166 12.06 17.42 -5.41
C GLN A 166 11.29 16.12 -5.72
N GLN A 167 10.80 15.96 -6.95
CA GLN A 167 10.12 14.74 -7.40
C GLN A 167 11.00 13.49 -7.24
N ILE A 168 12.27 13.56 -7.62
CA ILE A 168 13.18 12.41 -7.55
C ILE A 168 13.42 11.99 -6.10
N LYS A 169 13.63 12.97 -5.21
CA LYS A 169 13.79 12.71 -3.77
C LYS A 169 12.57 12.01 -3.17
N VAL A 170 11.37 12.41 -3.58
CA VAL A 170 10.11 11.77 -3.15
C VAL A 170 10.03 10.32 -3.64
N ILE A 171 10.44 10.05 -4.89
CA ILE A 171 10.47 8.69 -5.45
C ILE A 171 11.46 7.82 -4.68
N ASP A 172 12.69 8.33 -4.48
CA ASP A 172 13.77 7.62 -3.78
C ASP A 172 13.34 7.28 -2.35
N ALA A 173 12.78 8.26 -1.62
CA ALA A 173 12.28 8.07 -0.26
C ALA A 173 11.17 7.01 -0.19
N PHE A 174 10.17 7.09 -1.08
CA PHE A 174 9.07 6.12 -1.13
C PHE A 174 9.59 4.69 -1.38
N ILE A 175 10.46 4.50 -2.37
CA ILE A 175 10.97 3.18 -2.75
C ILE A 175 11.92 2.62 -1.68
N ALA A 176 12.84 3.43 -1.15
CA ALA A 176 13.77 3.00 -0.12
C ALA A 176 13.05 2.64 1.18
N MET A 177 12.05 3.41 1.57
CA MET A 177 11.23 3.14 2.74
C MET A 177 10.40 1.86 2.57
N ALA A 178 9.73 1.69 1.42
CA ALA A 178 8.99 0.46 1.15
C ALA A 178 9.92 -0.76 1.24
N ALA A 179 11.08 -0.72 0.60
CA ALA A 179 12.06 -1.80 0.66
C ALA A 179 12.51 -2.09 2.10
N ALA A 180 12.87 -1.06 2.88
CA ALA A 180 13.36 -1.23 4.25
C ALA A 180 12.28 -1.79 5.17
N VAL A 181 11.08 -1.20 5.17
CA VAL A 181 10.00 -1.59 6.08
C VAL A 181 9.50 -3.00 5.77
N LEU A 182 9.26 -3.36 4.49
CA LEU A 182 8.77 -4.70 4.16
C LEU A 182 9.81 -5.80 4.43
N LEU A 183 11.10 -5.48 4.36
CA LEU A 183 12.19 -6.39 4.75
C LEU A 183 12.50 -6.37 6.25
N HIS A 184 11.78 -5.55 7.03
CA HIS A 184 12.01 -5.30 8.46
C HIS A 184 13.46 -4.89 8.76
N LEU A 185 14.05 -4.08 7.88
CA LEU A 185 15.39 -3.54 8.00
C LEU A 185 15.36 -2.16 8.69
N PRO A 186 16.48 -1.72 9.31
CA PRO A 186 16.61 -0.35 9.76
C PRO A 186 16.37 0.64 8.62
N LEU A 187 15.63 1.72 8.90
CA LEU A 187 15.46 2.80 7.93
C LEU A 187 16.84 3.44 7.64
N PRO A 188 17.17 3.71 6.36
CA PRO A 188 18.32 4.52 6.01
C PRO A 188 18.28 5.90 6.70
N GLU A 189 19.44 6.36 7.18
CA GLU A 189 19.60 7.61 7.95
C GLU A 189 19.12 8.85 7.18
N ASP A 190 19.26 8.84 5.84
CA ASP A 190 18.94 9.97 4.97
C ASP A 190 17.47 10.00 4.49
N ILE A 191 16.59 9.13 5.01
CA ILE A 191 15.17 9.15 4.61
C ILE A 191 14.49 10.41 5.18
N PRO A 192 13.85 11.24 4.32
CA PRO A 192 13.08 12.39 4.80
C PRO A 192 11.88 11.96 5.65
N SER A 193 11.40 12.85 6.51
CA SER A 193 10.19 12.59 7.28
C SER A 193 9.03 12.25 6.34
N MET A 194 8.20 11.28 6.71
CA MET A 194 7.05 10.87 5.90
C MET A 194 6.06 12.02 5.64
N GLN A 195 5.99 12.98 6.55
CA GLN A 195 5.21 14.20 6.40
C GLN A 195 5.67 15.07 5.22
N GLU A 196 6.93 14.95 4.80
CA GLU A 196 7.51 15.74 3.72
C GLU A 196 7.17 15.20 2.33
N PHE A 197 7.04 13.88 2.17
CA PHE A 197 6.86 13.27 0.83
C PHE A 197 5.51 12.59 0.59
N ILE A 198 4.83 12.06 1.62
CA ILE A 198 3.50 11.44 1.46
C ILE A 198 2.49 12.40 0.80
N PRO A 199 2.39 13.68 1.19
CA PRO A 199 1.44 14.62 0.55
C PRO A 199 1.73 14.90 -0.93
N ILE A 200 2.96 14.62 -1.40
CA ILE A 200 3.40 14.86 -2.78
C ILE A 200 3.03 13.67 -3.69
N LEU A 201 3.00 12.45 -3.14
CA LEU A 201 2.68 11.24 -3.88
C LEU A 201 1.26 11.28 -4.49
N PRO A 202 1.05 10.71 -5.70
CA PRO A 202 -0.29 10.51 -6.25
C PRO A 202 -1.09 9.55 -5.36
N PHE A 203 -2.42 9.63 -5.44
CA PHE A 203 -3.31 9.02 -4.45
C PHE A 203 -3.09 7.52 -4.22
N GLY A 204 -2.88 6.72 -5.28
CA GLY A 204 -2.63 5.28 -5.14
C GLY A 204 -1.32 5.00 -4.40
N LEU A 205 -0.23 5.65 -4.79
CA LEU A 205 1.07 5.50 -4.10
C LEU A 205 1.07 6.10 -2.71
N ARG A 206 0.33 7.18 -2.49
CA ARG A 206 0.11 7.74 -1.16
C ARG A 206 -0.59 6.74 -0.24
N SER A 207 -1.59 6.04 -0.75
CA SER A 207 -2.30 4.99 -0.01
C SER A 207 -1.37 3.83 0.34
N PHE A 208 -0.50 3.42 -0.60
CA PHE A 208 0.50 2.39 -0.32
C PHE A 208 1.57 2.89 0.67
N ALA A 209 2.00 4.14 0.58
CA ALA A 209 2.94 4.74 1.53
C ALA A 209 2.35 4.80 2.95
N LEU A 210 1.05 5.05 3.09
CA LEU A 210 0.35 4.98 4.38
C LEU A 210 0.29 3.55 4.92
N TYR A 211 0.15 2.53 4.07
CA TYR A 211 0.35 1.13 4.47
C TYR A 211 1.77 0.89 4.99
N VAL A 212 2.79 1.38 4.27
CA VAL A 212 4.19 1.23 4.68
C VAL A 212 4.44 1.88 6.04
N GLU A 213 3.91 3.08 6.28
CA GLU A 213 4.00 3.76 7.58
C GLU A 213 3.24 3.01 8.68
N ALA A 214 2.04 2.52 8.39
CA ALA A 214 1.27 1.68 9.33
C ALA A 214 2.05 0.42 9.70
N HIS A 215 2.66 -0.27 8.73
CA HIS A 215 3.52 -1.43 8.98
C HIS A 215 4.75 -1.04 9.83
N TYR A 216 5.38 0.12 9.57
CA TYR A 216 6.48 0.62 10.40
C TYR A 216 6.04 0.88 11.86
N LEU A 217 4.85 1.45 12.07
CA LEU A 217 4.25 1.63 13.39
C LEU A 217 3.91 0.30 14.07
N TYR A 218 3.40 -0.69 13.32
CA TYR A 218 3.18 -2.05 13.80
C TYR A 218 4.48 -2.68 14.32
N LEU A 219 5.60 -2.53 13.59
CA LEU A 219 6.91 -3.05 14.02
C LEU A 219 7.43 -2.38 15.31
N GLN A 220 7.02 -1.13 15.55
CA GLN A 220 7.24 -0.41 16.80
C GLN A 220 6.23 -0.72 17.90
N LYS A 221 5.26 -1.63 17.64
CA LYS A 221 4.18 -2.01 18.54
C LYS A 221 3.20 -0.88 18.86
N ASN A 222 3.10 0.10 17.98
CA ASN A 222 2.15 1.20 18.07
C ASN A 222 0.88 0.86 17.27
N TYR A 223 0.21 -0.20 17.68
CA TYR A 223 -0.88 -0.84 16.93
C TYR A 223 -2.08 0.08 16.74
N GLU A 224 -2.47 0.82 17.78
CA GLU A 224 -3.61 1.74 17.72
C GLU A 224 -3.36 2.91 16.76
N LYS A 225 -2.12 3.43 16.71
CA LYS A 225 -1.75 4.48 15.75
C LYS A 225 -1.70 3.95 14.32
N SER A 226 -1.20 2.71 14.14
CA SER A 226 -1.23 2.01 12.85
C SER A 226 -2.68 1.87 12.35
N ILE A 227 -3.57 1.32 13.17
CA ILE A 227 -5.01 1.20 12.88
C ILE A 227 -5.61 2.56 12.51
N GLY A 228 -5.38 3.59 13.33
CA GLY A 228 -5.92 4.93 13.06
C GLY A 228 -5.50 5.48 11.70
N MET A 229 -4.26 5.22 11.29
CA MET A 229 -3.77 5.60 9.96
C MET A 229 -4.45 4.81 8.84
N ILE A 230 -4.58 3.50 9.02
CA ILE A 230 -5.20 2.61 8.04
C ILE A 230 -6.67 2.99 7.81
N GLU A 231 -7.46 3.09 8.88
CA GLU A 231 -8.88 3.41 8.81
C GLU A 231 -9.11 4.79 8.18
N ALA A 232 -8.27 5.77 8.51
CA ALA A 232 -8.34 7.09 7.89
C ALA A 232 -8.02 7.04 6.39
N ALA A 233 -7.01 6.28 5.98
CA ALA A 233 -6.66 6.11 4.56
C ALA A 233 -7.82 5.46 3.78
N LEU A 234 -8.41 4.39 4.32
CA LEU A 234 -9.56 3.70 3.73
C LEU A 234 -10.78 4.63 3.63
N ALA A 235 -11.11 5.36 4.69
CA ALA A 235 -12.21 6.33 4.71
C ALA A 235 -12.03 7.49 3.71
N MET A 236 -10.79 7.89 3.42
CA MET A 236 -10.47 8.92 2.44
C MET A 236 -10.44 8.41 0.98
N GLY A 237 -10.70 7.12 0.76
CA GLY A 237 -10.90 6.57 -0.58
C GLY A 237 -9.81 5.61 -1.06
N ALA A 238 -8.90 5.13 -0.19
CA ALA A 238 -7.89 4.13 -0.57
C ALA A 238 -8.51 2.87 -1.19
N ASN A 239 -9.76 2.53 -0.84
CA ASN A 239 -10.53 1.42 -1.43
C ASN A 239 -10.71 1.48 -2.95
N GLN A 240 -10.52 2.65 -3.57
CA GLN A 240 -10.57 2.79 -5.04
C GLN A 240 -9.32 2.21 -5.74
N TYR A 241 -8.26 1.92 -4.98
CA TYR A 241 -7.00 1.38 -5.45
C TYR A 241 -6.79 -0.02 -4.83
N PRO A 242 -7.19 -1.10 -5.52
CA PRO A 242 -7.27 -2.42 -4.90
C PRO A 242 -5.95 -2.92 -4.31
N ILE A 243 -4.81 -2.70 -4.97
CA ILE A 243 -3.50 -3.13 -4.44
C ILE A 243 -3.18 -2.43 -3.10
N PRO A 244 -3.12 -1.08 -3.02
CA PRO A 244 -2.97 -0.41 -1.72
C PRO A 244 -4.00 -0.82 -0.67
N ALA A 245 -5.28 -0.97 -1.05
CA ALA A 245 -6.34 -1.35 -0.12
C ALA A 245 -6.12 -2.74 0.48
N ILE A 246 -5.72 -3.74 -0.32
CA ILE A 246 -5.38 -5.09 0.16
C ILE A 246 -4.31 -5.00 1.26
N TYR A 247 -3.21 -4.31 1.00
CA TYR A 247 -2.11 -4.18 1.96
C TYR A 247 -2.50 -3.40 3.24
N LEU A 248 -3.30 -2.34 3.10
CA LEU A 248 -3.88 -1.62 4.24
C LEU A 248 -4.73 -2.53 5.12
N HIS A 249 -5.63 -3.32 4.52
CA HIS A 249 -6.45 -4.28 5.25
C HIS A 249 -5.59 -5.36 5.92
N LEU A 250 -4.58 -5.91 5.24
CA LEU A 250 -3.67 -6.90 5.84
C LEU A 250 -2.90 -6.34 7.04
N ALA A 251 -2.43 -5.09 6.97
CA ALA A 251 -1.82 -4.42 8.11
C ALA A 251 -2.81 -4.29 9.29
N ALA A 252 -4.07 -3.95 9.03
CA ALA A 252 -5.09 -3.90 10.07
C ALA A 252 -5.35 -5.29 10.69
N VAL A 253 -5.31 -6.37 9.90
CA VAL A 253 -5.38 -7.75 10.45
C VAL A 253 -4.23 -7.97 11.43
N MET A 254 -3.01 -7.58 11.06
CA MET A 254 -1.84 -7.73 11.93
C MET A 254 -2.01 -6.96 13.25
N ASP A 255 -2.43 -5.69 13.18
CA ASP A 255 -2.67 -4.86 14.36
C ASP A 255 -3.77 -5.42 15.27
N TYR A 256 -4.94 -5.74 14.71
CA TYR A 256 -6.06 -6.27 15.48
C TYR A 256 -5.75 -7.65 16.09
N MET A 257 -4.96 -8.48 15.40
CA MET A 257 -4.46 -9.74 15.96
C MET A 257 -3.51 -9.52 17.14
N SER A 258 -2.64 -8.50 17.07
CA SER A 258 -1.78 -8.10 18.20
C SER A 258 -2.59 -7.57 19.39
N LEU A 259 -3.75 -6.95 19.14
CA LEU A 259 -4.69 -6.49 20.17
C LEU A 259 -5.74 -7.54 20.56
N LYS A 260 -5.66 -8.78 20.05
CA LYS A 260 -6.63 -9.87 20.26
C LYS A 260 -8.09 -9.51 19.87
N GLN A 261 -8.29 -8.58 18.92
CA GLN A 261 -9.61 -8.17 18.42
C GLN A 261 -10.00 -9.00 17.18
N LEU A 262 -10.37 -10.26 17.40
CA LEU A 262 -10.51 -11.27 16.32
C LEU A 262 -11.58 -10.94 15.30
N GLU A 263 -12.74 -10.45 15.73
CA GLU A 263 -13.84 -10.12 14.84
C GLU A 263 -13.45 -9.02 13.84
N LYS A 264 -12.72 -8.00 14.30
CA LYS A 264 -12.21 -6.94 13.44
C LYS A 264 -11.12 -7.45 12.50
N ALA A 265 -10.20 -8.28 13.01
CA ALA A 265 -9.18 -8.91 12.17
C ALA A 265 -9.82 -9.76 11.06
N GLU A 266 -10.80 -10.60 11.38
CA GLU A 266 -11.53 -11.40 10.38
C GLU A 266 -12.25 -10.52 9.35
N ASN A 267 -12.91 -9.44 9.79
CA ASN A 267 -13.58 -8.51 8.88
C ASN A 267 -12.60 -7.87 7.87
N HIS A 268 -11.46 -7.35 8.33
CA HIS A 268 -10.44 -6.79 7.41
C HIS A 268 -9.87 -7.86 6.47
N LEU A 269 -9.65 -9.08 6.96
CA LEU A 269 -9.16 -10.17 6.11
C LEU A 269 -10.15 -10.52 5.00
N LEU A 270 -11.44 -10.61 5.32
CA LEU A 270 -12.48 -10.92 4.33
C LEU A 270 -12.60 -9.83 3.27
N ILE A 271 -12.53 -8.54 3.67
CA ILE A 271 -12.51 -7.43 2.71
C ILE A 271 -11.27 -7.50 1.81
N ALA A 272 -10.08 -7.72 2.39
CA ALA A 272 -8.86 -7.90 1.60
C ALA A 272 -9.01 -9.05 0.60
N TRP A 273 -9.62 -10.16 1.03
CA TRP A 273 -9.83 -11.34 0.20
C TRP A 273 -10.82 -11.09 -0.94
N GLU A 274 -11.91 -10.37 -0.68
CA GLU A 274 -12.89 -9.95 -1.69
C GLU A 274 -12.28 -9.04 -2.76
N LEU A 275 -11.38 -8.14 -2.36
CA LEU A 275 -10.63 -7.28 -3.28
C LEU A 275 -9.62 -8.07 -4.12
N ALA A 276 -8.91 -9.03 -3.51
CA ALA A 276 -7.79 -9.73 -4.13
C ALA A 276 -8.22 -10.88 -5.04
N ARG A 277 -9.18 -11.70 -4.60
CA ARG A 277 -9.53 -12.98 -5.23
C ARG A 277 -9.96 -12.87 -6.70
N PRO A 278 -10.77 -11.87 -7.13
CA PRO A 278 -11.21 -11.79 -8.52
C PRO A 278 -10.08 -11.63 -9.53
N ASP A 279 -8.99 -10.95 -9.14
CA ASP A 279 -7.81 -10.74 -9.97
C ASP A 279 -6.64 -11.66 -9.60
N ASP A 280 -6.79 -12.49 -8.57
CA ASP A 280 -5.80 -13.41 -8.01
C ASP A 280 -4.57 -12.69 -7.41
N LEU A 281 -4.77 -11.51 -6.81
CA LEU A 281 -3.71 -10.66 -6.22
C LEU A 281 -3.31 -11.14 -4.82
N ILE A 282 -2.71 -12.32 -4.74
CA ILE A 282 -2.50 -13.07 -3.49
C ILE A 282 -1.12 -12.89 -2.83
N GLU A 283 -0.15 -12.20 -3.46
CA GLU A 283 1.23 -12.05 -2.94
C GLU A 283 1.26 -11.51 -1.51
N GLY A 284 0.54 -10.42 -1.26
CA GLY A 284 0.53 -9.76 0.06
C GLY A 284 0.08 -10.68 1.20
N PHE A 285 -0.79 -11.67 0.94
CA PHE A 285 -1.21 -12.65 1.94
C PHE A 285 -0.08 -13.59 2.33
N GLY A 286 0.76 -13.98 1.36
CA GLY A 286 1.92 -14.84 1.58
C GLY A 286 3.05 -14.10 2.29
N GLU A 287 3.33 -12.87 1.87
CA GLU A 287 4.37 -12.00 2.46
C GLU A 287 4.12 -11.73 3.95
N HIS A 288 2.85 -11.55 4.32
CA HIS A 288 2.45 -11.19 5.69
C HIS A 288 2.02 -12.40 6.53
N HIS A 289 2.00 -13.63 5.99
CA HIS A 289 1.44 -14.83 6.64
C HIS A 289 1.82 -14.93 8.13
N GLY A 290 3.10 -14.80 8.44
CA GLY A 290 3.61 -14.93 9.81
C GLY A 290 3.07 -13.86 10.78
N LEU A 291 2.74 -12.68 10.28
CA LEU A 291 2.23 -11.55 11.07
C LEU A 291 0.70 -11.56 11.21
N LEU A 292 0.00 -12.22 10.28
CA LEU A 292 -1.48 -12.36 10.27
C LEU A 292 -2.01 -13.27 11.40
N GLY A 293 -1.16 -13.82 12.26
CA GLY A 293 -1.57 -14.47 13.50
C GLY A 293 -2.49 -15.68 13.28
N GLY A 294 -2.24 -16.49 12.25
CA GLY A 294 -3.05 -17.68 11.97
C GLY A 294 -4.41 -17.39 11.33
N MET A 295 -4.68 -16.15 10.89
CA MET A 295 -5.96 -15.79 10.28
C MET A 295 -6.22 -16.49 8.95
N LEU A 296 -5.16 -16.79 8.19
CA LEU A 296 -5.30 -17.56 6.96
C LEU A 296 -5.72 -19.01 7.25
N GLU A 297 -5.17 -19.62 8.29
CA GLU A 297 -5.54 -20.96 8.76
C GLU A 297 -6.98 -21.01 9.30
N ALA A 298 -7.42 -19.97 10.01
CA ALA A 298 -8.73 -19.93 10.64
C ALA A 298 -9.86 -19.62 9.64
N VAL A 299 -9.61 -18.72 8.68
CA VAL A 299 -10.68 -18.15 7.83
C VAL A 299 -10.55 -18.59 6.37
N ILE A 300 -9.36 -18.52 5.78
CA ILE A 300 -9.17 -18.80 4.36
C ILE A 300 -9.11 -20.31 4.10
N LYS A 301 -8.32 -21.05 4.87
CA LYS A 301 -8.13 -22.51 4.69
C LYS A 301 -9.44 -23.31 4.68
N PRO A 302 -10.44 -23.07 5.56
CA PRO A 302 -11.67 -23.85 5.54
C PRO A 302 -12.59 -23.51 4.35
N LYS A 303 -12.60 -22.24 3.92
CA LYS A 303 -13.51 -21.74 2.87
C LYS A 303 -12.91 -21.89 1.46
N TRP A 304 -11.59 -21.76 1.32
CA TRP A 304 -10.83 -21.75 0.08
C TRP A 304 -9.50 -22.53 0.21
N PRO A 305 -9.55 -23.86 0.35
CA PRO A 305 -8.36 -24.67 0.65
C PRO A 305 -7.30 -24.66 -0.47
N GLU A 306 -7.70 -24.61 -1.74
CA GLU A 306 -6.75 -24.54 -2.86
C GLU A 306 -6.07 -23.17 -2.94
N ASP A 307 -6.81 -22.09 -2.68
CA ASP A 307 -6.23 -20.75 -2.60
C ASP A 307 -5.26 -20.62 -1.43
N PHE A 308 -5.62 -21.18 -0.26
CA PHE A 308 -4.73 -21.26 0.88
C PHE A 308 -3.41 -21.97 0.53
N LYS A 309 -3.44 -23.11 -0.18
CA LYS A 309 -2.21 -23.79 -0.62
C LYS A 309 -1.33 -22.90 -1.50
N ARG A 310 -1.92 -22.13 -2.42
CA ARG A 310 -1.18 -21.19 -3.29
C ARG A 310 -0.52 -20.07 -2.47
N ILE A 311 -1.25 -19.49 -1.51
CA ILE A 311 -0.71 -18.48 -0.58
C ILE A 311 0.43 -19.06 0.27
N ILE A 312 0.31 -20.30 0.74
CA ILE A 312 1.35 -20.98 1.51
C ILE A 312 2.60 -21.25 0.65
N SER A 313 2.45 -21.54 -0.65
CA SER A 313 3.60 -21.66 -1.57
C SER A 313 4.41 -20.36 -1.63
N ILE A 314 3.72 -19.23 -1.80
CA ILE A 314 4.33 -17.89 -1.78
C ILE A 314 5.04 -17.66 -0.45
N THR A 315 4.39 -18.01 0.67
CA THR A 315 4.96 -17.86 2.01
C THR A 315 6.30 -18.59 2.15
N TYR A 316 6.39 -19.85 1.69
CA TYR A 316 7.63 -20.62 1.77
C TYR A 316 8.74 -20.00 0.92
N GLU A 317 8.45 -19.67 -0.33
CA GLU A 317 9.41 -19.09 -1.27
C GLU A 317 9.90 -17.72 -0.80
N PHE A 318 8.98 -16.81 -0.48
CA PHE A 318 9.28 -15.45 -0.04
C PHE A 318 10.05 -15.46 1.28
N SER A 319 9.57 -16.18 2.31
CA SER A 319 10.21 -16.19 3.62
C SER A 319 11.63 -16.75 3.59
N ALA A 320 11.90 -17.73 2.71
CA ALA A 320 13.25 -18.28 2.53
C ALA A 320 14.24 -17.23 1.99
N GLY A 321 13.83 -16.45 0.99
CA GLY A 321 14.67 -15.36 0.48
C GLY A 321 14.76 -14.17 1.41
N TRP A 322 13.63 -13.79 2.01
CA TRP A 322 13.53 -12.72 2.99
C TRP A 322 14.47 -12.93 4.18
N ARG A 323 14.49 -14.13 4.79
CA ARG A 323 15.38 -14.46 5.92
C ARG A 323 16.85 -14.27 5.57
N LYS A 324 17.24 -14.64 4.34
CA LYS A 324 18.63 -14.47 3.89
C LYS A 324 19.03 -13.01 3.81
N ILE A 325 18.12 -12.07 3.61
CA ILE A 325 18.41 -10.63 3.66
C ILE A 325 18.24 -10.06 5.07
N HIS A 326 17.14 -10.40 5.75
CA HIS A 326 16.76 -9.88 7.06
C HIS A 326 17.73 -10.30 8.18
N ASN A 327 17.97 -11.60 8.34
CA ASN A 327 18.70 -12.14 9.48
C ASN A 327 20.13 -11.57 9.59
N PRO A 328 20.93 -11.51 8.50
CA PRO A 328 22.30 -10.98 8.59
C PRO A 328 22.38 -9.49 8.97
N VAL A 329 21.36 -8.70 8.61
CA VAL A 329 21.36 -7.25 8.86
C VAL A 329 20.84 -6.93 10.26
N THR A 330 19.83 -7.67 10.73
CA THR A 330 19.19 -7.41 12.03
C THR A 330 19.80 -8.20 13.18
N GLY A 331 20.56 -9.26 12.89
CA GLY A 331 21.06 -10.21 13.89
C GLY A 331 19.96 -11.10 14.49
N HIS A 332 18.75 -11.09 13.92
CA HIS A 332 17.68 -12.01 14.31
C HIS A 332 17.84 -13.37 13.63
N GLU A 333 17.36 -14.42 14.29
CA GLU A 333 17.30 -15.78 13.74
C GLU A 333 15.85 -16.20 13.54
N VAL A 334 15.16 -15.62 12.56
CA VAL A 334 13.78 -16.06 12.26
C VAL A 334 13.80 -17.50 11.76
N ALA A 335 12.97 -18.37 12.36
CA ALA A 335 12.89 -19.81 12.08
C ALA A 335 12.69 -20.13 10.59
N ASP A 336 13.34 -21.18 10.08
CA ASP A 336 13.22 -21.68 8.70
C ASP A 336 12.80 -23.16 8.59
N ASP A 337 12.72 -23.88 9.70
CA ASP A 337 12.46 -25.32 9.81
C ASP A 337 11.01 -25.66 10.23
N LEU A 338 10.21 -24.64 10.53
CA LEU A 338 8.80 -24.77 10.88
C LEU A 338 7.92 -24.79 9.63
N SER A 339 6.92 -25.67 9.63
CA SER A 339 5.79 -25.52 8.70
C SER A 339 5.04 -24.23 9.00
N THR A 340 4.34 -23.68 8.00
CA THR A 340 3.57 -22.43 8.19
C THR A 340 2.55 -22.50 9.33
N THR A 341 1.90 -23.64 9.55
CA THR A 341 1.00 -23.83 10.69
C THR A 341 1.75 -23.93 12.03
N GLU A 342 2.90 -24.62 12.09
CA GLU A 342 3.74 -24.63 13.31
C GLU A 342 4.25 -23.22 13.62
N PHE A 343 4.65 -22.46 12.61
CA PHE A 343 5.07 -21.07 12.73
C PHE A 343 3.93 -20.19 13.25
N ALA A 344 2.73 -20.29 12.68
CA ALA A 344 1.57 -19.52 13.15
C ALA A 344 1.21 -19.82 14.62
N VAL A 345 1.24 -21.10 15.02
CA VAL A 345 1.01 -21.50 16.42
C VAL A 345 2.12 -20.98 17.34
N ALA A 346 3.39 -21.09 16.92
CA ALA A 346 4.53 -20.60 17.68
C ALA A 346 4.52 -19.07 17.83
N MET A 347 4.14 -18.34 16.78
CA MET A 347 3.93 -16.89 16.78
C MET A 347 2.87 -16.47 17.80
N LEU A 348 1.69 -17.10 17.79
CA LEU A 348 0.63 -16.82 18.77
C LEU A 348 1.09 -17.15 20.20
N ALA A 349 1.78 -18.27 20.39
CA ALA A 349 2.34 -18.66 21.67
C ALA A 349 3.38 -17.65 22.19
N ALA A 350 4.26 -17.14 21.32
CA ALA A 350 5.25 -16.11 21.64
C ALA A 350 4.60 -14.74 21.96
N ARG A 351 3.41 -14.47 21.41
CA ARG A 351 2.56 -13.31 21.74
C ARG A 351 1.69 -13.52 22.99
N GLY A 352 1.94 -14.56 23.77
CA GLY A 352 1.29 -14.77 25.07
C GLY A 352 -0.12 -15.34 25.00
N TRP A 353 -0.55 -15.86 23.85
CA TRP A 353 -1.79 -16.62 23.78
C TRP A 353 -1.65 -17.95 24.49
N THR A 354 -2.70 -18.42 25.15
CA THR A 354 -2.78 -19.75 25.78
C THR A 354 -3.11 -20.83 24.76
N ASN A 355 -2.87 -22.10 25.08
CA ASN A 355 -3.24 -23.20 24.17
C ASN A 355 -4.75 -23.24 23.88
N SER A 356 -5.57 -22.88 24.87
CA SER A 356 -7.04 -22.84 24.71
C SER A 356 -7.47 -21.72 23.76
N GLU A 357 -6.88 -20.52 23.91
CA GLU A 357 -7.15 -19.40 22.99
C GLU A 357 -6.72 -19.74 21.56
N ILE A 358 -5.53 -20.32 21.37
CA ILE A 358 -5.03 -20.73 20.04
C ILE A 358 -5.94 -21.81 19.45
N ALA A 359 -6.33 -22.82 20.24
CA ALA A 359 -7.20 -23.91 19.82
C ALA A 359 -8.56 -23.39 19.32
N LYS A 360 -9.16 -22.49 20.10
CA LYS A 360 -10.43 -21.82 19.73
C LYS A 360 -10.28 -21.02 18.45
N HIS A 361 -9.22 -20.22 18.33
CA HIS A 361 -8.96 -19.35 17.18
C HIS A 361 -8.75 -20.12 15.88
N LEU A 362 -7.93 -21.17 15.93
CA LEU A 362 -7.61 -21.98 14.75
C LEU A 362 -8.64 -23.08 14.48
N ASN A 363 -9.68 -23.20 15.32
CA ASN A 363 -10.68 -24.26 15.28
C ASN A 363 -10.05 -25.67 15.27
N ILE A 364 -9.09 -25.91 16.17
CA ILE A 364 -8.39 -27.20 16.36
C ILE A 364 -8.39 -27.60 17.84
N SER A 365 -8.01 -28.84 18.16
CA SER A 365 -7.93 -29.27 19.57
C SER A 365 -6.74 -28.66 20.31
N SER A 366 -6.87 -28.42 21.62
CA SER A 366 -5.76 -28.01 22.50
C SER A 366 -4.58 -29.00 22.48
N ASN A 367 -4.86 -30.29 22.23
CA ASN A 367 -3.82 -31.31 22.08
C ASN A 367 -3.03 -31.12 20.77
N THR A 368 -3.71 -30.77 19.68
CA THR A 368 -3.08 -30.41 18.41
C THR A 368 -2.17 -29.20 18.57
N VAL A 369 -2.63 -28.16 19.28
CA VAL A 369 -1.79 -26.98 19.62
C VAL A 369 -0.56 -27.38 20.42
N LYS A 370 -0.73 -28.22 21.46
CA LYS A 370 0.40 -28.73 22.26
C LYS A 370 1.41 -29.47 21.38
N ASN A 371 0.94 -30.31 20.47
CA ASN A 371 1.80 -31.04 19.54
C ASN A 371 2.59 -30.08 18.64
N HIS A 372 1.96 -29.07 18.04
CA HIS A 372 2.66 -28.07 17.21
C HIS A 372 3.72 -27.31 18.02
N ILE A 373 3.41 -26.87 19.24
CA ILE A 373 4.38 -26.20 20.12
C ILE A 373 5.54 -27.14 20.46
N SER A 374 5.28 -28.41 20.79
CA SER A 374 6.32 -29.39 21.09
C SER A 374 7.23 -29.67 19.88
N GLN A 375 6.66 -29.76 18.66
CA GLN A 375 7.46 -29.91 17.45
C GLN A 375 8.31 -28.66 17.19
N ALA A 376 7.75 -27.46 17.35
CA ALA A 376 8.50 -26.21 17.18
C ALA A 376 9.66 -26.10 18.17
N ILE A 377 9.43 -26.42 19.46
CA ILE A 377 10.49 -26.47 20.49
C ILE A 377 11.60 -27.43 20.10
N LYS A 378 11.24 -28.64 19.63
CA LYS A 378 12.19 -29.68 19.24
C LYS A 378 13.04 -29.26 18.03
N LYS A 379 12.39 -28.74 16.99
CA LYS A 379 13.03 -28.33 15.73
C LYS A 379 14.00 -27.16 15.95
N LEU A 380 13.54 -26.15 16.69
CA LEU A 380 14.35 -24.97 17.03
C LEU A 380 15.37 -25.20 18.15
N HIS A 381 15.43 -26.42 18.72
CA HIS A 381 16.34 -26.76 19.81
C HIS A 381 16.25 -25.81 21.03
N VAL A 382 15.07 -25.32 21.34
CA VAL A 382 14.84 -24.43 22.49
C VAL A 382 14.33 -25.18 23.72
N GLU A 383 14.56 -24.63 24.91
CA GLU A 383 14.23 -25.33 26.16
C GLU A 383 12.73 -25.30 26.50
N ASN A 384 12.02 -24.24 26.11
CA ASN A 384 10.65 -24.01 26.54
C ASN A 384 9.87 -23.08 25.61
N ARG A 385 8.54 -22.99 25.84
CA ARG A 385 7.61 -22.14 25.08
C ARG A 385 8.06 -20.67 25.02
N LYS A 386 8.62 -20.11 26.10
CA LYS A 386 9.00 -18.71 26.17
C LYS A 386 10.19 -18.42 25.26
N ALA A 387 11.10 -19.38 25.11
CA ALA A 387 12.27 -19.29 24.24
C ALA A 387 11.91 -19.25 22.74
N LEU A 388 10.72 -19.72 22.32
CA LEU A 388 10.24 -19.58 20.94
C LEU A 388 10.27 -18.12 20.46
N LYS A 389 10.06 -17.15 21.35
CA LYS A 389 10.05 -15.72 21.04
C LYS A 389 11.34 -15.23 20.35
N GLN A 390 12.48 -15.88 20.59
CA GLN A 390 13.76 -15.53 19.95
C GLN A 390 13.74 -15.77 18.44
N TYR A 391 12.95 -16.75 17.97
CA TYR A 391 12.91 -17.20 16.58
C TYR A 391 11.68 -16.70 15.81
N MET A 392 10.83 -15.90 16.47
CA MET A 392 9.57 -15.39 15.96
C MET A 392 9.69 -13.92 15.55
N LEU A 393 8.80 -13.45 14.65
CA LEU A 393 8.72 -12.04 14.26
C LEU A 393 8.25 -11.18 15.45
N LYS A 394 8.78 -9.96 15.55
CA LYS A 394 8.61 -9.07 16.71
C LYS A 394 7.21 -8.46 16.87
#